data_AF-A0A9D4FG21-F1
#
_entry.id   AF-A0A9D4FG21-F1
#
_cell.length_a   1.000
_cell.length_b   1.000
_cell.length_c   1.000
_cell.angle_alpha   90.00
_cell.angle_beta   90.00
_cell.angle_gamma   90.00
#
_symmetry.space_group_name_H-M   'P 1'
#
loop_
_entity.id
_entity.type
_entity.pdbx_description
1 polymer ?
#
loop_
_entity_poly.entity_id
_entity_poly.type
_entity_poly.pdbx_seq_one_letter_code
_entity_poly.pdbx_strand_id
1 'polypeptide(L)'
;MATNTNLFADKETNNWIKASLALNVTKQGFTNFLDTELQNVHANVGKSCGNCPIEKLIPCPTKPHCSKRTRKYCPFHKSQRPQPCPTCDNVKQNIILQHRYGGPSWRNTRAEKWTHDYWEIGKCFLPPDGYSSVSSVQESDFNGVISIMLNCKHFQTCLSSTCLSPPPPNNQCPLEKVRQIGRDVRHTADCKVTDADLQDYFQTLSTLLADPICLQHDSFAMTACTRLRDLQNDRNSVQELGELLKESHQTLTHATEAGERISQEAKRTLSKAMQKLDAAIKCGEQRLKRETEVGEQRIESKTHIGEERIGSKTQHGEQLIENKARDAELCIERTVQNAIMRMNETSQIDYERGVADRFHRQPSSLDTPRPFNSECGISVVAAIYLHRQPMG
;
A
#
# COMPACT_ATOMS: atom_id res chain seq x y z
N MET A 1 -4.73 -28.30 -30.31
CA MET A 1 -3.29 -28.02 -30.42
C MET A 1 -2.61 -29.32 -30.80
N ALA A 2 -2.01 -29.38 -31.99
CA ALA A 2 -1.39 -30.60 -32.49
C ALA A 2 -0.21 -30.98 -31.60
N THR A 3 -0.22 -32.21 -31.11
CA THR A 3 0.87 -32.86 -30.38
C THR A 3 2.07 -32.97 -31.30
N ASN A 4 3.09 -32.12 -31.08
CA ASN A 4 4.35 -32.14 -31.82
C ASN A 4 5.25 -33.23 -31.22
N THR A 5 4.97 -34.49 -31.54
CA THR A 5 5.58 -35.67 -30.90
C THR A 5 7.00 -36.01 -31.38
N ASN A 6 7.68 -35.12 -32.11
CA ASN A 6 9.01 -35.44 -32.67
C ASN A 6 10.06 -34.33 -32.52
N LEU A 7 9.97 -33.51 -31.46
CA LEU A 7 10.96 -32.48 -31.14
C LEU A 7 12.40 -33.04 -31.03
N PHE A 8 12.56 -34.34 -30.73
CA PHE A 8 13.85 -34.99 -30.51
C PHE A 8 14.41 -35.77 -31.72
N ALA A 9 13.66 -35.86 -32.83
CA ALA A 9 14.17 -36.48 -34.06
C ALA A 9 14.99 -35.52 -34.93
N ASP A 10 14.84 -34.21 -34.70
CA ASP A 10 15.55 -33.18 -35.46
C ASP A 10 16.98 -32.99 -34.92
N LYS A 11 17.96 -33.15 -35.82
CA LYS A 11 19.39 -33.06 -35.49
C LYS A 11 19.74 -31.69 -34.90
N GLU A 12 19.19 -30.62 -35.45
CA GLU A 12 19.48 -29.25 -34.99
C GLU A 12 18.90 -28.99 -33.60
N THR A 13 17.77 -29.63 -33.26
CA THR A 13 17.21 -29.58 -31.90
C THR A 13 18.08 -30.35 -30.90
N ASN A 14 18.60 -31.51 -31.29
CA ASN A 14 19.56 -32.25 -30.47
C ASN A 14 20.86 -31.47 -30.26
N ASN A 15 21.33 -30.75 -31.28
CA ASN A 15 22.47 -29.85 -31.16
C ASN A 15 22.20 -28.71 -30.18
N TRP A 16 20.99 -28.13 -30.19
CA TRP A 16 20.59 -27.12 -29.22
C TRP A 16 20.58 -27.64 -27.77
N ILE A 17 20.12 -28.88 -27.56
CA ILE A 17 20.21 -29.56 -26.25
C ILE A 17 21.68 -29.71 -25.83
N LYS A 18 22.54 -30.20 -26.74
CA LYS A 18 23.99 -30.30 -26.47
C LYS A 18 24.61 -28.96 -26.11
N ALA A 19 24.29 -27.90 -26.85
CA ALA A 19 24.79 -26.55 -26.58
C ALA A 19 24.33 -26.06 -25.19
N SER A 20 23.06 -26.29 -24.83
CA SER A 20 22.51 -25.95 -23.52
C SER A 20 23.21 -26.69 -22.38
N LEU A 21 23.49 -27.98 -22.56
CA LEU A 21 24.25 -28.79 -21.62
C LEU A 21 25.70 -28.33 -21.51
N ALA A 22 26.34 -28.00 -22.64
CA ALA A 22 27.70 -27.48 -22.68
C ALA A 22 27.82 -26.16 -21.88
N LEU A 23 26.83 -25.27 -21.96
CA LEU A 23 26.77 -24.06 -21.15
C LEU A 23 26.68 -24.38 -19.65
N ASN A 24 25.87 -25.38 -19.25
CA ASN A 24 25.76 -25.78 -17.85
C ASN A 24 27.05 -26.45 -17.32
N VAL A 25 27.68 -27.31 -18.12
CA VAL A 25 28.99 -27.91 -17.80
C VAL A 25 30.04 -26.80 -17.64
N THR A 26 30.03 -25.81 -18.53
CA THR A 26 30.94 -24.66 -18.46
C THR A 26 30.71 -23.82 -17.20
N LYS A 27 29.44 -23.54 -16.85
CA LYS A 27 29.10 -22.87 -15.58
C LYS A 27 29.69 -23.61 -14.38
N GLN A 28 29.52 -24.93 -14.32
CA GLN A 28 30.07 -25.76 -13.24
C GLN A 28 31.59 -25.66 -13.17
N GLY A 29 32.26 -25.66 -14.32
CA GLY A 29 33.71 -25.48 -14.42
C GLY A 29 34.21 -24.16 -13.82
N PHE A 30 33.46 -23.06 -13.95
CA PHE A 30 33.86 -21.77 -13.37
C PHE A 30 33.51 -21.60 -11.89
N THR A 31 32.68 -22.48 -11.33
CA THR A 31 32.04 -22.21 -10.03
C THR A 31 33.06 -22.13 -8.89
N ASN A 32 33.99 -23.07 -8.80
CA ASN A 32 35.02 -23.10 -7.76
C ASN A 32 36.02 -21.93 -7.90
N PHE A 33 36.48 -21.67 -9.11
CA PHE A 33 37.34 -20.54 -9.44
C PHE A 33 36.69 -19.20 -9.07
N LEU A 34 35.44 -18.97 -9.49
CA LEU A 34 34.71 -17.74 -9.16
C LEU A 34 34.54 -17.56 -7.65
N ASP A 35 34.22 -18.64 -6.94
CA ASP A 35 34.02 -18.60 -5.50
C ASP A 35 35.30 -18.17 -4.77
N THR A 36 36.42 -18.81 -5.13
CA THR A 36 37.75 -18.50 -4.58
C THR A 36 38.18 -17.07 -4.90
N GLU A 37 38.05 -16.65 -6.15
CA GLU A 37 38.49 -15.32 -6.56
C GLU A 37 37.59 -14.20 -6.06
N LEU A 38 36.28 -14.44 -5.87
CA LEU A 38 35.41 -13.46 -5.21
C LEU A 38 35.77 -13.28 -3.74
N GLN A 39 36.22 -14.32 -3.05
CA GLN A 39 36.77 -14.19 -1.69
C GLN A 39 38.06 -13.34 -1.70
N ASN A 40 38.93 -13.51 -2.70
CA ASN A 40 40.12 -12.66 -2.88
C ASN A 40 39.75 -11.19 -3.15
N VAL A 41 38.74 -10.95 -4.00
CA VAL A 41 38.21 -9.59 -4.24
C VAL A 41 37.67 -9.02 -2.93
N HIS A 42 36.86 -9.78 -2.19
CA HIS A 42 36.27 -9.37 -0.91
C HIS A 42 37.34 -8.97 0.13
N ALA A 43 38.41 -9.76 0.25
CA ALA A 43 39.54 -9.44 1.12
C ALA A 43 40.17 -8.06 0.82
N ASN A 44 40.11 -7.61 -0.45
CA ASN A 44 40.64 -6.33 -0.91
C ASN A 44 39.63 -5.17 -0.87
N VAL A 45 38.34 -5.44 -0.67
CA VAL A 45 37.30 -4.38 -0.59
C VAL A 45 37.43 -3.57 0.71
N GLY A 46 38.09 -4.11 1.74
CA GLY A 46 38.37 -3.42 3.00
C GLY A 46 37.36 -3.72 4.11
N LYS A 47 37.59 -3.18 5.31
CA LYS A 47 36.78 -3.43 6.52
C LYS A 47 35.80 -2.30 6.79
N SER A 48 34.68 -2.59 7.45
CA SER A 48 33.76 -1.59 8.00
C SER A 48 34.33 -1.03 9.30
N CYS A 49 33.94 0.20 9.65
CA CYS A 49 34.28 0.79 10.95
C CYS A 49 33.46 0.21 12.12
N GLY A 50 32.46 -0.63 11.87
CA GLY A 50 31.60 -1.26 12.89
C GLY A 50 30.50 -0.35 13.47
N ASN A 51 30.62 0.97 13.34
CA ASN A 51 29.71 1.94 13.96
C ASN A 51 28.84 2.71 12.96
N CYS A 52 29.05 2.54 11.65
CA CYS A 52 28.27 3.21 10.62
C CYS A 52 27.14 2.32 10.09
N PRO A 53 25.94 2.89 9.82
CA PRO A 53 24.84 2.19 9.18
C PRO A 53 25.16 1.97 7.69
N ILE A 54 25.93 0.92 7.41
CA ILE A 54 26.48 0.63 6.08
C ILE A 54 25.37 0.29 5.07
N GLU A 55 24.22 -0.18 5.53
CA GLU A 55 23.01 -0.42 4.73
C GLU A 55 22.51 0.87 4.04
N LYS A 56 22.83 2.05 4.60
CA LYS A 56 22.46 3.36 4.03
C LYS A 56 23.42 3.83 2.94
N LEU A 57 24.52 3.11 2.69
CA LEU A 57 25.47 3.42 1.62
C LEU A 57 24.91 3.15 0.22
N ILE A 58 24.03 2.16 0.11
CA ILE A 58 23.44 1.76 -1.16
C ILE A 58 22.69 2.96 -1.77
N PRO A 59 22.91 3.27 -3.05
CA PRO A 59 22.10 4.25 -3.75
C PRO A 59 20.63 3.85 -3.73
N CYS A 60 19.73 4.84 -3.72
CA CYS A 60 18.30 4.57 -3.60
C CYS A 60 17.84 3.49 -4.61
N PRO A 61 17.26 2.36 -4.16
CA PRO A 61 16.91 1.25 -5.04
C PRO A 61 15.84 1.64 -6.07
N THR A 62 15.02 2.67 -5.81
CA THR A 62 14.00 3.19 -6.74
C THR A 62 14.56 4.16 -7.79
N LYS A 63 15.84 4.00 -8.18
CA LYS A 63 16.63 4.98 -8.94
C LYS A 63 16.03 5.53 -10.25
N PRO A 64 15.22 4.84 -11.10
CA PRO A 64 14.61 5.54 -12.22
C PRO A 64 13.56 6.58 -11.78
N HIS A 65 12.99 6.45 -10.57
CA HIS A 65 11.92 7.32 -10.07
C HIS A 65 12.40 8.41 -9.09
N CYS A 66 13.70 8.48 -8.79
CA CYS A 66 14.27 9.47 -7.87
C CYS A 66 15.10 10.52 -8.61
N SER A 67 14.42 11.30 -9.47
CA SER A 67 14.96 12.54 -10.02
C SER A 67 15.20 13.58 -8.91
N LYS A 68 15.93 14.67 -9.21
CA LYS A 68 16.08 15.82 -8.29
C LYS A 68 14.73 16.34 -7.78
N ARG A 69 13.66 16.26 -8.59
CA ARG A 69 12.31 16.73 -8.24
C ARG A 69 11.52 15.77 -7.33
N THR A 70 11.70 14.47 -7.50
CA THR A 70 10.95 13.43 -6.76
C THR A 70 11.68 12.98 -5.49
N ARG A 71 12.96 13.35 -5.33
CA ARG A 71 13.79 13.02 -4.15
C ARG A 71 13.13 13.40 -2.82
N LYS A 72 12.46 14.55 -2.73
CA LYS A 72 11.81 15.02 -1.49
C LYS A 72 10.62 14.16 -1.02
N TYR A 73 10.03 13.38 -1.92
CA TYR A 73 8.89 12.50 -1.62
C TYR A 73 9.30 11.04 -1.48
N CYS A 74 10.54 10.69 -1.84
CA CYS A 74 11.03 9.33 -1.69
C CYS A 74 11.31 9.05 -0.20
N PRO A 75 10.65 8.05 0.42
CA PRO A 75 10.90 7.68 1.82
C PRO A 75 12.38 7.41 2.11
N PHE A 76 13.09 6.85 1.12
CA PHE A 76 14.53 6.58 1.18
C PHE A 76 15.38 7.86 1.32
N HIS A 77 14.98 8.97 0.68
CA HIS A 77 15.75 10.22 0.68
C HIS A 77 15.25 11.23 1.72
N LYS A 78 14.08 10.99 2.32
CA LYS A 78 13.51 11.81 3.41
C LYS A 78 14.25 11.57 4.73
N SER A 79 14.82 10.38 4.94
CA SER A 79 15.79 10.15 6.01
C SER A 79 17.13 10.80 5.63
N GLN A 80 17.65 11.68 6.48
CA GLN A 80 18.99 12.22 6.30
C GLN A 80 19.97 11.05 6.21
N ARG A 81 20.64 10.91 5.06
CA ARG A 81 21.73 9.94 4.95
C ARG A 81 22.84 10.42 5.88
N PRO A 82 23.24 9.66 6.91
CA PRO A 82 24.47 9.98 7.60
C PRO A 82 25.60 9.97 6.56
N GLN A 83 26.45 10.99 6.61
CA GLN A 83 27.65 11.02 5.77
C GLN A 83 28.44 9.74 6.06
N PRO A 84 28.79 8.95 5.04
CA PRO A 84 29.55 7.73 5.28
C PRO A 84 30.92 8.10 5.84
N CYS A 85 31.36 7.42 6.89
CA CYS A 85 32.74 7.61 7.35
C CYS A 85 33.71 7.19 6.23
N PRO A 86 34.95 7.72 6.21
CA PRO A 86 35.92 7.42 5.15
C PRO A 86 36.15 5.91 4.95
N THR A 87 36.17 5.14 6.04
CA THR A 87 36.33 3.67 6.01
C THR A 87 35.19 2.97 5.26
N CYS A 88 33.95 3.29 5.58
CA CYS A 88 32.79 2.68 4.94
C CYS A 88 32.56 3.21 3.51
N ASP A 89 32.91 4.46 3.22
CA ASP A 89 32.91 4.94 1.83
C ASP A 89 33.97 4.20 1.01
N ASN A 90 35.14 3.90 1.58
CA ASN A 90 36.19 3.15 0.88
C ASN A 90 35.73 1.76 0.42
N VAL A 91 34.96 1.03 1.24
CA VAL A 91 34.33 -0.25 0.85
C VAL A 91 33.51 -0.07 -0.44
N LYS A 92 32.64 0.93 -0.46
CA LYS A 92 31.81 1.24 -1.63
C LYS A 92 32.66 1.69 -2.83
N GLN A 93 33.67 2.53 -2.63
CA GLN A 93 34.56 2.97 -3.70
C GLN A 93 35.34 1.80 -4.28
N ASN A 94 35.82 0.86 -3.47
CA ASN A 94 36.52 -0.32 -3.94
C ASN A 94 35.64 -1.21 -4.82
N ILE A 95 34.37 -1.40 -4.46
CA ILE A 95 33.40 -2.11 -5.32
C ILE A 95 33.24 -1.40 -6.67
N ILE A 96 33.09 -0.07 -6.66
CA ILE A 96 32.96 0.74 -7.87
C ILE A 96 34.24 0.66 -8.73
N LEU A 97 35.41 0.73 -8.10
CA LEU A 97 36.70 0.68 -8.77
C LEU A 97 36.95 -0.67 -9.44
N GLN A 98 36.46 -1.76 -8.86
CA GLN A 98 36.51 -3.10 -9.46
C GLN A 98 35.50 -3.29 -10.59
N HIS A 99 34.55 -2.37 -10.79
CA HIS A 99 33.57 -2.47 -11.88
C HIS A 99 34.17 -2.01 -13.22
N ARG A 100 33.93 -2.78 -14.29
CA ARG A 100 34.38 -2.48 -15.65
C ARG A 100 33.34 -1.73 -16.47
N TYR A 101 32.12 -2.27 -16.56
CA TYR A 101 31.09 -1.79 -17.48
C TYR A 101 29.86 -1.31 -16.73
N GLY A 102 29.43 -0.07 -16.92
CA GLY A 102 28.31 0.46 -16.13
C GLY A 102 28.66 0.58 -14.65
N GLY A 103 27.64 0.59 -13.79
CA GLY A 103 27.81 0.71 -12.34
C GLY A 103 27.31 -0.54 -11.61
N PRO A 104 27.69 -0.71 -10.32
CA PRO A 104 27.29 -1.88 -9.56
C PRO A 104 25.78 -2.05 -9.43
N SER A 105 25.33 -3.30 -9.46
CA SER A 105 23.93 -3.71 -9.33
C SER A 105 23.48 -3.70 -7.87
N TRP A 106 23.39 -2.48 -7.33
CA TRP A 106 23.01 -2.18 -5.94
C TRP A 106 21.72 -2.82 -5.44
N ARG A 107 20.81 -3.23 -6.33
CA ARG A 107 19.53 -3.86 -5.98
C ARG A 107 19.65 -5.34 -5.64
N ASN A 108 20.69 -6.01 -6.12
CA ASN A 108 20.90 -7.43 -5.85
C ASN A 108 21.55 -7.65 -4.49
N THR A 109 22.26 -6.65 -3.98
CA THR A 109 23.14 -6.77 -2.83
C THR A 109 22.57 -6.14 -1.56
N ARG A 110 23.02 -6.65 -0.41
CA ARG A 110 22.75 -6.19 0.94
C ARG A 110 24.03 -5.60 1.54
N ALA A 111 24.09 -4.27 1.67
CA ALA A 111 25.32 -3.60 2.09
C ALA A 111 25.70 -3.92 3.54
N GLU A 112 24.72 -4.20 4.39
CA GLU A 112 24.94 -4.69 5.75
C GLU A 112 25.83 -5.94 5.79
N LYS A 113 25.88 -6.70 4.68
CA LYS A 113 26.65 -7.94 4.56
C LYS A 113 28.01 -7.81 3.86
N TRP A 114 28.32 -6.67 3.25
CA TRP A 114 29.53 -6.49 2.42
C TRP A 114 30.84 -6.84 3.11
N THR A 115 30.93 -6.78 4.43
CA THR A 115 32.18 -6.99 5.16
C THR A 115 32.44 -8.41 5.62
N HIS A 116 31.46 -9.30 5.48
CA HIS A 116 31.55 -10.67 5.98
C HIS A 116 30.95 -11.70 5.02
N ASP A 117 30.27 -11.26 3.97
CA ASP A 117 29.72 -12.10 2.92
C ASP A 117 30.28 -11.64 1.57
N TYR A 118 31.26 -12.40 1.05
CA TYR A 118 31.88 -12.12 -0.25
C TYR A 118 30.88 -12.20 -1.39
N TRP A 119 29.83 -13.02 -1.25
CA TRP A 119 28.83 -13.19 -2.29
C TRP A 119 27.99 -11.92 -2.49
N GLU A 120 27.75 -11.16 -1.42
CA GLU A 120 27.05 -9.88 -1.52
C GLU A 120 27.87 -8.84 -2.31
N ILE A 121 29.20 -8.93 -2.30
CA ILE A 121 30.06 -8.20 -3.26
C ILE A 121 29.92 -8.79 -4.67
N GLY A 122 29.93 -10.11 -4.83
CA GLY A 122 29.72 -10.77 -6.12
C GLY A 122 28.44 -10.32 -6.85
N LYS A 123 27.33 -10.18 -6.10
CA LYS A 123 26.05 -9.68 -6.62
C LYS A 123 26.10 -8.28 -7.22
N CYS A 124 27.07 -7.46 -6.82
CA CYS A 124 27.28 -6.14 -7.39
C CYS A 124 27.67 -6.18 -8.87
N PHE A 125 28.22 -7.30 -9.35
CA PHE A 125 28.65 -7.50 -10.74
C PHE A 125 27.63 -8.26 -11.60
N LEU A 126 26.51 -8.69 -11.01
CA LEU A 126 25.41 -9.35 -11.72
C LEU A 126 24.57 -8.32 -12.51
N PRO A 127 23.72 -8.76 -13.45
CA PRO A 127 22.74 -7.89 -14.11
C PRO A 127 21.79 -7.19 -13.11
N PRO A 128 21.22 -6.01 -13.43
CA PRO A 128 20.56 -5.14 -12.45
C PRO A 128 19.35 -5.71 -11.69
N ASP A 129 18.72 -6.77 -12.20
CA ASP A 129 17.50 -7.35 -11.64
C ASP A 129 17.55 -8.90 -11.74
N GLY A 130 16.81 -9.60 -10.87
CA GLY A 130 16.64 -11.05 -10.92
C GLY A 130 17.58 -11.88 -10.05
N TYR A 131 18.54 -11.26 -9.34
CA TYR A 131 19.56 -11.98 -8.57
C TYR A 131 19.59 -11.66 -7.06
N SER A 132 18.62 -10.90 -6.55
CA SER A 132 18.57 -10.53 -5.13
C SER A 132 18.37 -11.72 -4.19
N SER A 133 17.68 -12.77 -4.64
CA SER A 133 17.40 -13.99 -3.89
C SER A 133 18.45 -15.08 -4.04
N VAL A 134 19.39 -14.96 -4.98
CA VAL A 134 20.43 -15.97 -5.22
C VAL A 134 21.43 -15.95 -4.07
N SER A 135 21.72 -17.09 -3.45
CA SER A 135 22.51 -17.14 -2.21
C SER A 135 23.99 -17.47 -2.41
N SER A 136 24.38 -17.92 -3.61
CA SER A 136 25.78 -18.30 -3.90
C SER A 136 26.13 -18.28 -5.40
N VAL A 137 27.40 -18.47 -5.73
CA VAL A 137 27.88 -18.66 -7.12
C VAL A 137 27.23 -19.91 -7.74
N GLN A 138 27.09 -20.97 -6.96
CA GLN A 138 26.54 -22.27 -7.36
C GLN A 138 25.08 -22.15 -7.81
N GLU A 139 24.30 -21.30 -7.14
CA GLU A 139 22.89 -21.04 -7.47
C GLU A 139 22.71 -20.07 -8.63
N SER A 140 23.75 -19.34 -9.03
CA SER A 140 23.68 -18.40 -10.16
C SER A 140 23.52 -19.15 -11.47
N ASP A 141 22.76 -18.59 -12.42
CA ASP A 141 22.69 -19.15 -13.76
C ASP A 141 23.98 -18.86 -14.56
N PHE A 142 24.12 -19.48 -15.73
CA PHE A 142 25.28 -19.26 -16.61
C PHE A 142 25.51 -17.77 -16.91
N ASN A 143 24.43 -17.03 -17.19
CA ASN A 143 24.53 -15.60 -17.47
C ASN A 143 25.04 -14.81 -16.25
N GLY A 144 24.63 -15.18 -15.03
CA GLY A 144 25.16 -14.58 -13.81
C GLY A 144 26.65 -14.80 -13.65
N VAL A 145 27.10 -16.06 -13.78
CA VAL A 145 28.53 -16.45 -13.73
C VAL A 145 29.36 -15.65 -14.72
N ILE A 146 28.97 -15.63 -16.00
CA ILE A 146 29.70 -14.89 -17.05
C ILE A 146 29.64 -13.38 -16.82
N SER A 147 28.52 -12.85 -16.32
CA SER A 147 28.37 -11.42 -16.03
C SER A 147 29.32 -10.96 -14.93
N ILE A 148 29.51 -11.76 -13.87
CA ILE A 148 30.49 -11.47 -12.81
C ILE A 148 31.89 -11.34 -13.43
N MET A 149 32.29 -12.33 -14.23
CA MET A 149 33.61 -12.35 -14.87
C MET A 149 33.81 -11.17 -15.82
N LEU A 150 32.78 -10.74 -16.56
CA LEU A 150 32.84 -9.60 -17.49
C LEU A 150 32.85 -8.24 -16.79
N ASN A 151 32.05 -8.08 -15.74
CA ASN A 151 31.82 -6.80 -15.08
C ASN A 151 32.86 -6.49 -13.99
N CYS A 152 33.59 -7.49 -13.49
CA CYS A 152 34.62 -7.29 -12.49
C CYS A 152 36.03 -7.30 -13.13
N LYS A 153 36.82 -6.25 -12.89
CA LYS A 153 38.17 -6.06 -13.43
C LYS A 153 39.15 -7.15 -13.00
N HIS A 154 38.99 -7.68 -11.79
CA HIS A 154 39.82 -8.76 -11.25
C HIS A 154 39.88 -9.98 -12.19
N PHE A 155 38.73 -10.43 -12.68
CA PHE A 155 38.66 -11.60 -13.57
C PHE A 155 39.26 -11.36 -14.95
N GLN A 156 39.35 -10.09 -15.37
CA GLN A 156 39.92 -9.71 -16.66
C GLN A 156 41.46 -9.73 -16.63
N THR A 157 42.06 -9.48 -15.46
CA THR A 157 43.51 -9.60 -15.26
C THR A 157 43.95 -11.04 -15.05
N CYS A 158 43.03 -11.88 -14.56
CA CYS A 158 43.26 -13.30 -14.32
C CYS A 158 43.31 -14.12 -15.61
N LEU A 159 42.38 -13.90 -16.55
CA LEU A 159 42.33 -14.71 -17.77
C LEU A 159 43.37 -14.29 -18.81
N SER A 160 44.13 -15.26 -19.32
CA SER A 160 45.23 -15.06 -20.28
C SER A 160 44.83 -14.47 -21.62
N SER A 161 43.58 -14.71 -22.00
CA SER A 161 43.04 -14.29 -23.28
C SER A 161 42.50 -12.85 -23.16
N THR A 162 43.44 -11.91 -23.26
CA THR A 162 43.28 -10.46 -23.13
C THR A 162 41.94 -9.93 -23.63
N CYS A 163 41.05 -9.68 -22.69
CA CYS A 163 39.93 -8.77 -22.86
C CYS A 163 40.35 -7.32 -22.52
N LEU A 164 41.63 -7.00 -22.69
CA LEU A 164 42.20 -5.67 -22.43
C LEU A 164 41.62 -4.64 -23.40
N SER A 165 41.39 -3.43 -22.89
CA SER A 165 40.95 -2.30 -23.70
C SER A 165 42.16 -1.54 -24.28
N PRO A 166 42.06 -1.05 -25.53
CA PRO A 166 40.93 -1.23 -26.45
C PRO A 166 40.97 -2.62 -27.12
N PRO A 167 39.80 -3.28 -27.30
CA PRO A 167 39.74 -4.48 -28.12
C PRO A 167 40.11 -4.11 -29.57
N PRO A 168 40.85 -4.95 -30.31
CA PRO A 168 41.02 -4.78 -31.75
C PRO A 168 39.66 -4.79 -32.44
N PRO A 169 39.48 -4.10 -33.58
CA PRO A 169 38.18 -3.90 -34.22
C PRO A 169 37.43 -5.20 -34.57
N ASN A 170 38.10 -6.36 -34.57
CA ASN A 170 37.52 -7.68 -34.87
C ASN A 170 37.76 -8.76 -33.79
N ASN A 171 38.44 -8.47 -32.68
CA ASN A 171 38.73 -9.48 -31.63
C ASN A 171 37.83 -9.28 -30.42
N GLN A 172 36.67 -9.94 -30.46
CA GLN A 172 35.77 -10.05 -29.32
C GLN A 172 36.44 -10.85 -28.20
N CYS A 173 36.52 -10.25 -27.02
CA CYS A 173 36.94 -10.87 -25.76
C CYS A 173 36.34 -12.28 -25.62
N PRO A 174 37.10 -13.32 -25.23
CA PRO A 174 36.56 -14.68 -25.15
C PRO A 174 35.37 -14.84 -24.21
N LEU A 175 35.34 -14.12 -23.09
CA LEU A 175 34.15 -14.06 -22.23
C LEU A 175 32.93 -13.45 -22.93
N GLU A 176 33.15 -12.48 -23.82
CA GLU A 176 32.07 -11.87 -24.60
C GLU A 176 31.55 -12.83 -25.68
N LYS A 177 32.44 -13.63 -26.29
CA LYS A 177 32.03 -14.73 -27.18
C LYS A 177 31.22 -15.78 -26.43
N VAL A 178 31.67 -16.19 -25.25
CA VAL A 178 30.96 -17.15 -24.39
C VAL A 178 29.59 -16.60 -23.94
N ARG A 179 29.50 -15.30 -23.65
CA ARG A 179 28.21 -14.61 -23.42
C ARG A 179 27.33 -14.65 -24.67
N GLN A 180 27.91 -14.45 -25.85
CA GLN A 180 27.16 -14.51 -27.11
C GLN A 180 26.57 -15.90 -27.33
N ILE A 181 27.35 -16.98 -27.13
CA ILE A 181 26.85 -18.36 -27.21
C ILE A 181 25.66 -18.56 -26.26
N GLY A 182 25.77 -18.08 -25.01
CA GLY A 182 24.66 -18.15 -24.05
C GLY A 182 23.39 -17.41 -24.51
N ARG A 183 23.55 -16.29 -25.21
CA ARG A 183 22.43 -15.56 -25.82
C ARG A 183 21.84 -16.32 -27.01
N ASP A 184 22.68 -16.80 -27.91
CA ASP A 184 22.25 -17.52 -29.11
C ASP A 184 21.43 -18.74 -28.69
N VAL A 185 21.98 -19.61 -27.84
CA VAL A 185 21.29 -20.81 -27.37
C VAL A 185 19.98 -20.49 -26.64
N ARG A 186 19.93 -19.43 -25.82
CA ARG A 186 18.71 -19.10 -25.04
C ARG A 186 17.62 -18.41 -25.86
N HIS A 187 18.00 -17.65 -26.89
CA HIS A 187 17.08 -16.79 -27.64
C HIS A 187 16.71 -17.31 -29.03
N THR A 188 17.24 -18.46 -29.43
CA THR A 188 16.77 -19.16 -30.64
C THR A 188 15.33 -19.64 -30.46
N ALA A 189 14.40 -19.00 -31.17
CA ALA A 189 12.95 -19.24 -31.03
C ALA A 189 12.51 -20.64 -31.49
N ASP A 190 13.26 -21.25 -32.41
CA ASP A 190 13.02 -22.60 -32.93
C ASP A 190 13.83 -23.69 -32.20
N CYS A 191 14.64 -23.31 -31.20
CA CYS A 191 15.51 -24.23 -30.45
C CYS A 191 16.43 -25.07 -31.36
N LYS A 192 17.03 -24.45 -32.39
CA LYS A 192 17.88 -25.12 -33.38
C LYS A 192 19.31 -24.59 -33.37
N VAL A 193 20.29 -25.48 -33.47
CA VAL A 193 21.71 -25.11 -33.61
C VAL A 193 22.33 -25.95 -34.73
N THR A 194 23.02 -25.30 -35.67
CA THR A 194 23.70 -26.01 -36.76
C THR A 194 24.91 -26.79 -36.24
N ASP A 195 25.38 -27.81 -36.96
CA ASP A 195 26.59 -28.54 -36.56
C ASP A 195 27.83 -27.63 -36.50
N ALA A 196 27.91 -26.65 -37.40
CA ALA A 196 29.01 -25.70 -37.46
C ALA A 196 29.03 -24.79 -36.22
N ASP A 197 27.87 -24.25 -35.84
CA ASP A 197 27.74 -23.43 -34.64
C ASP A 197 28.02 -24.26 -33.39
N LEU A 198 27.49 -25.48 -33.31
CA LEU A 198 27.75 -26.37 -32.18
C LEU A 198 29.24 -26.63 -32.00
N GLN A 199 29.96 -26.91 -33.10
CA GLN A 199 31.40 -27.13 -33.07
C GLN A 199 32.16 -25.89 -32.60
N ASP A 200 31.79 -24.70 -33.10
CA ASP A 200 32.37 -23.42 -32.66
C ASP A 200 32.10 -23.18 -31.15
N TYR A 201 30.91 -23.51 -30.68
CA TYR A 201 30.53 -23.38 -29.28
C TYR A 201 31.40 -24.26 -28.38
N PHE A 202 31.53 -25.55 -28.70
CA PHE A 202 32.39 -26.47 -27.93
C PHE A 202 33.85 -26.02 -27.91
N GLN A 203 34.37 -25.58 -29.06
CA GLN A 203 35.74 -25.09 -29.16
C GLN A 203 35.95 -23.83 -28.31
N THR A 204 35.04 -22.87 -28.39
CA THR A 204 35.12 -21.60 -27.65
C THR A 204 35.04 -21.84 -26.13
N LEU A 205 34.10 -22.67 -25.68
CA LEU A 205 33.93 -22.99 -24.25
C LEU A 205 35.15 -23.75 -23.70
N SER A 206 35.64 -24.75 -24.43
CA SER A 206 36.81 -25.56 -24.03
C SER A 206 38.08 -24.71 -23.98
N THR A 207 38.27 -23.80 -24.93
CA THR A 207 39.43 -22.90 -24.96
C THR A 207 39.44 -21.98 -23.74
N LEU A 208 38.28 -21.46 -23.33
CA LEU A 208 38.19 -20.60 -22.15
C LEU A 208 38.43 -21.38 -20.85
N LEU A 209 37.89 -22.60 -20.71
CA LEU A 209 38.11 -23.43 -19.52
C LEU A 209 39.55 -23.95 -19.42
N ALA A 210 40.27 -24.06 -20.53
CA ALA A 210 41.67 -24.45 -20.59
C ALA A 210 42.64 -23.26 -20.47
N ASP A 211 42.18 -22.11 -19.94
CA ASP A 211 43.02 -20.91 -19.81
C ASP A 211 44.29 -21.19 -18.98
N PRO A 212 45.49 -21.01 -19.55
CA PRO A 212 46.76 -21.39 -18.93
C PRO A 212 47.15 -20.52 -17.73
N ILE A 213 46.53 -19.36 -17.52
CA ILE A 213 46.91 -18.49 -16.39
C ILE A 213 46.09 -18.80 -15.16
N CYS A 214 44.76 -18.93 -15.30
CA CYS A 214 43.89 -19.04 -14.13
C CYS A 214 43.15 -20.35 -13.95
N LEU A 215 42.97 -21.14 -15.02
CA LEU A 215 42.09 -22.31 -14.96
C LEU A 215 42.81 -23.64 -15.18
N GLN A 216 44.05 -23.64 -15.68
CA GLN A 216 44.80 -24.88 -15.93
C GLN A 216 45.02 -25.77 -14.69
N HIS A 217 44.94 -25.20 -13.49
CA HIS A 217 45.09 -25.93 -12.23
C HIS A 217 43.76 -26.09 -11.47
N ASP A 218 42.65 -25.55 -11.97
CA ASP A 218 41.35 -25.71 -11.34
C ASP A 218 40.74 -27.06 -11.75
N SER A 219 40.50 -27.92 -10.75
CA SER A 219 40.01 -29.28 -10.97
C SER A 219 38.59 -29.31 -11.56
N PHE A 220 37.75 -28.31 -11.26
CA PHE A 220 36.41 -28.20 -11.81
C PHE A 220 36.45 -27.79 -13.28
N ALA A 221 37.31 -26.82 -13.63
CA ALA A 221 37.52 -26.41 -15.01
C ALA A 221 38.06 -27.57 -15.87
N MET A 222 39.04 -28.33 -15.37
CA MET A 222 39.57 -29.50 -16.07
C MET A 222 38.55 -30.63 -16.20
N THR A 223 37.74 -30.87 -15.17
CA THR A 223 36.62 -31.82 -15.22
C THR A 223 35.57 -31.39 -16.25
N ALA A 224 35.25 -30.09 -16.31
CA ALA A 224 34.33 -29.53 -17.29
C ALA A 224 34.87 -29.67 -18.73
N CYS A 225 36.16 -29.41 -18.96
CA CYS A 225 36.82 -29.66 -20.26
C CYS A 225 36.68 -31.11 -20.73
N THR A 226 36.91 -32.08 -19.84
CA THR A 226 36.73 -33.50 -20.16
C THR A 226 35.27 -33.80 -20.51
N ARG A 227 34.32 -33.34 -19.69
CA ARG A 227 32.89 -33.53 -19.94
C ARG A 227 32.40 -32.86 -21.22
N LEU A 228 32.94 -31.71 -21.60
CA LEU A 228 32.64 -31.06 -22.88
C LEU A 228 33.12 -31.92 -24.05
N ARG A 229 34.32 -32.50 -23.97
CA ARG A 229 34.85 -33.40 -25.00
C ARG A 229 34.00 -34.67 -25.11
N ASP A 230 33.57 -35.23 -23.98
CA ASP A 230 32.70 -36.40 -23.96
C ASP A 230 31.35 -36.07 -24.61
N LEU A 231 30.72 -34.95 -24.24
CA LEU A 231 29.44 -34.50 -24.80
C LEU A 231 29.52 -34.18 -26.30
N GLN A 232 30.66 -33.66 -26.76
CA GLN A 232 30.91 -33.41 -28.18
C GLN A 232 30.95 -34.72 -28.98
N ASN A 233 31.61 -35.75 -28.44
CA ASN A 233 31.80 -37.04 -29.11
C ASN A 233 30.63 -38.02 -28.95
N ASP A 234 29.86 -37.89 -27.87
CA ASP A 234 28.82 -38.83 -27.52
C ASP A 234 27.49 -38.49 -28.23
N ARG A 235 26.98 -39.43 -29.02
CA ARG A 235 25.67 -39.34 -29.67
C ARG A 235 24.53 -39.82 -28.75
N ASN A 236 24.82 -40.61 -27.72
CA ASN A 236 23.83 -41.31 -26.91
C ASN A 236 23.39 -40.52 -25.66
N SER A 237 24.27 -39.72 -25.04
CA SER A 237 23.92 -38.89 -23.86
C SER A 237 22.81 -37.87 -24.10
N VAL A 238 22.62 -37.40 -25.34
CA VAL A 238 21.51 -36.50 -25.69
C VAL A 238 20.18 -37.22 -25.70
N GLN A 239 20.18 -38.51 -26.06
CA GLN A 239 18.96 -39.30 -26.12
C GLN A 239 18.41 -39.57 -24.72
N GLU A 240 19.28 -39.96 -23.78
CA GLU A 240 18.93 -40.19 -22.37
C GLU A 240 18.48 -38.89 -21.68
N LEU A 241 19.17 -37.77 -21.95
CA LEU A 241 18.73 -36.46 -21.45
C LEU A 241 17.45 -35.96 -22.13
N GLY A 242 17.24 -36.28 -23.40
CA GLY A 242 16.00 -36.01 -24.11
C GLY A 242 14.81 -36.77 -23.51
N GLU A 243 15.02 -38.02 -23.11
CA GLU A 243 14.03 -38.83 -22.39
C GLU A 243 13.72 -38.23 -21.00
N LEU A 244 14.74 -37.87 -20.22
CA LEU A 244 14.56 -37.20 -18.92
C LEU A 244 13.89 -35.82 -19.05
N LEU A 245 14.23 -35.02 -20.06
CA LEU A 245 13.59 -33.74 -20.36
C LEU A 245 12.13 -33.94 -20.75
N LYS A 246 11.82 -35.01 -21.51
CA LYS A 246 10.45 -35.36 -21.89
C LYS A 246 9.61 -35.76 -20.67
N GLU A 247 10.16 -36.58 -19.77
CA GLU A 247 9.51 -36.94 -18.50
C GLU A 247 9.31 -35.73 -17.59
N SER A 248 10.32 -34.85 -17.49
CA SER A 248 10.22 -33.61 -16.72
C SER A 248 9.18 -32.66 -17.31
N HIS A 249 9.13 -32.53 -18.64
CA HIS A 249 8.13 -31.71 -19.33
C HIS A 249 6.70 -32.24 -19.12
N GLN A 250 6.50 -33.56 -19.18
CA GLN A 250 5.21 -34.18 -18.86
C GLN A 250 4.81 -33.90 -17.40
N THR A 251 5.75 -34.03 -16.46
CA THR A 251 5.52 -33.73 -15.05
C THR A 251 5.14 -32.26 -14.83
N LEU A 252 5.87 -31.32 -15.46
CA LEU A 252 5.57 -29.89 -15.43
C LEU A 252 4.19 -29.56 -16.03
N THR A 253 3.83 -30.22 -17.11
CA THR A 253 2.52 -30.07 -17.75
C THR A 253 1.41 -30.50 -16.79
N HIS A 254 1.53 -31.68 -16.18
CA HIS A 254 0.58 -32.16 -15.18
C HIS A 254 0.50 -31.25 -13.94
N ALA A 255 1.64 -30.73 -13.47
CA ALA A 255 1.69 -29.78 -12.36
C ALA A 255 0.98 -28.46 -12.72
N THR A 256 1.13 -27.99 -13.96
CA THR A 256 0.45 -26.79 -14.46
C THR A 256 -1.07 -27.00 -14.52
N GLU A 257 -1.52 -28.12 -15.09
CA GLU A 257 -2.94 -28.51 -15.12
C GLU A 257 -3.54 -28.68 -13.71
N ALA A 258 -2.77 -29.23 -12.76
CA ALA A 258 -3.18 -29.30 -11.36
C ALA A 258 -3.30 -27.90 -10.73
N GLY A 259 -2.34 -27.01 -10.99
CA GLY A 259 -2.38 -25.62 -10.55
C GLY A 259 -3.58 -24.85 -11.10
N GLU A 260 -3.93 -25.05 -12.37
CA GLU A 260 -5.12 -24.46 -12.98
C GLU A 260 -6.40 -24.98 -12.34
N ARG A 261 -6.50 -26.29 -12.06
CA ARG A 261 -7.65 -26.88 -11.34
C ARG A 261 -7.81 -26.28 -9.95
N ILE A 262 -6.72 -26.14 -9.19
CA ILE A 262 -6.74 -25.52 -7.86
C ILE A 262 -7.19 -24.05 -7.96
N SER A 263 -6.66 -23.31 -8.93
CA SER A 263 -7.03 -21.91 -9.19
C SER A 263 -8.51 -21.76 -9.53
N GLN A 264 -9.06 -22.64 -10.37
CA GLN A 264 -10.49 -22.65 -10.71
C GLN A 264 -11.37 -22.99 -9.50
N GLU A 265 -10.98 -23.96 -8.68
CA GLU A 265 -11.73 -24.33 -7.48
C GLU A 265 -11.71 -23.21 -6.43
N ALA A 266 -10.57 -22.56 -6.24
CA ALA A 266 -10.45 -21.38 -5.38
C ALA A 266 -11.39 -20.24 -5.85
N LYS A 267 -11.45 -19.98 -7.17
CA LYS A 267 -12.40 -19.00 -7.74
C LYS A 267 -13.86 -19.38 -7.47
N ARG A 268 -14.22 -20.66 -7.59
CA ARG A 268 -15.58 -21.14 -7.28
C ARG A 268 -15.93 -20.98 -5.81
N THR A 269 -14.99 -21.30 -4.92
CA THR A 269 -15.18 -21.15 -3.47
C THR A 269 -15.34 -19.69 -3.08
N LEU A 270 -14.51 -18.80 -3.64
CA LEU A 270 -14.62 -17.36 -3.44
C LEU A 270 -15.98 -16.82 -3.91
N SER A 271 -16.42 -17.22 -5.11
CA SER A 271 -17.73 -16.82 -5.66
C SER A 271 -18.90 -17.26 -4.75
N LYS A 272 -18.88 -18.50 -4.25
CA LYS A 272 -19.87 -18.99 -3.28
C LYS A 272 -19.84 -18.19 -1.97
N ALA A 273 -18.65 -17.84 -1.48
CA ALA A 273 -18.52 -17.03 -0.27
C ALA A 273 -19.07 -15.61 -0.46
N MET A 274 -18.80 -14.98 -1.60
CA MET A 274 -19.35 -13.67 -1.94
C MET A 274 -20.88 -13.68 -2.02
N GLN A 275 -21.47 -14.70 -2.66
CA GLN A 275 -22.94 -14.84 -2.71
C GLN A 275 -23.57 -14.98 -1.32
N LYS A 276 -22.94 -15.73 -0.41
CA LYS A 276 -23.40 -15.85 0.98
C LYS A 276 -23.30 -14.52 1.73
N LEU A 277 -22.22 -13.76 1.49
CA LEU A 277 -22.03 -12.45 2.10
C LEU A 277 -23.09 -11.46 1.62
N ASP A 278 -23.38 -11.40 0.32
CA ASP A 278 -24.43 -10.54 -0.24
C ASP A 278 -25.80 -10.88 0.33
N ALA A 279 -26.13 -12.17 0.46
CA ALA A 279 -27.38 -12.61 1.07
C ALA A 279 -27.48 -12.18 2.54
N ALA A 280 -26.38 -12.28 3.30
CA ALA A 280 -26.32 -11.84 4.69
C ALA A 280 -26.47 -10.32 4.83
N ILE A 281 -25.80 -9.54 3.96
CA ILE A 281 -25.93 -8.07 3.91
C ILE A 281 -27.39 -7.69 3.64
N LYS A 282 -28.01 -8.28 2.61
CA LYS A 282 -29.41 -8.01 2.26
C LYS A 282 -30.38 -8.37 3.40
N CYS A 283 -30.12 -9.46 4.12
CA CYS A 283 -30.90 -9.83 5.31
C CYS A 283 -30.72 -8.81 6.44
N GLY A 284 -29.49 -8.36 6.68
CA GLY A 284 -29.16 -7.32 7.66
C GLY A 284 -29.85 -5.99 7.37
N GLU A 285 -29.82 -5.53 6.11
CA GLU A 285 -30.51 -4.32 5.66
C GLU A 285 -32.02 -4.39 5.89
N GLN A 286 -32.64 -5.52 5.56
CA GLN A 286 -34.07 -5.73 5.82
C GLN A 286 -34.40 -5.71 7.30
N ARG A 287 -33.54 -6.27 8.16
CA ARG A 287 -33.75 -6.25 9.60
C ARG A 287 -33.65 -4.83 10.15
N LEU A 288 -32.61 -4.10 9.76
CA LEU A 288 -32.42 -2.70 10.15
C LEU A 288 -33.62 -1.84 9.72
N LYS A 289 -34.11 -2.02 8.48
CA LYS A 289 -35.29 -1.31 8.01
C LYS A 289 -36.51 -1.54 8.90
N ARG A 290 -36.80 -2.79 9.27
CA ARG A 290 -37.92 -3.12 10.17
C ARG A 290 -37.72 -2.54 11.57
N GLU A 291 -36.51 -2.61 12.11
CA GLU A 291 -36.20 -2.05 13.43
C GLU A 291 -36.38 -0.51 13.43
N THR A 292 -35.99 0.17 12.35
CA THR A 292 -36.23 1.60 12.17
C THR A 292 -37.72 1.92 12.08
N GLU A 293 -38.50 1.20 11.26
CA GLU A 293 -39.96 1.40 11.12
C GLU A 293 -40.68 1.21 12.47
N VAL A 294 -40.32 0.17 13.23
CA VAL A 294 -40.86 -0.06 14.58
C VAL A 294 -40.45 1.05 15.54
N GLY A 295 -39.21 1.53 15.43
CA GLY A 295 -38.71 2.66 16.21
C GLY A 295 -39.48 3.95 15.95
N GLU A 296 -39.72 4.28 14.68
CA GLU A 296 -40.48 5.44 14.23
C GLU A 296 -41.93 5.38 14.73
N GLN A 297 -42.62 4.26 14.54
CA GLN A 297 -43.99 4.05 15.05
C GLN A 297 -44.08 4.24 16.57
N ARG A 298 -43.06 3.78 17.31
CA ARG A 298 -43.02 3.94 18.76
C ARG A 298 -42.82 5.39 19.18
N ILE A 299 -41.99 6.14 18.45
CA ILE A 299 -41.80 7.57 18.70
C ILE A 299 -43.09 8.32 18.41
N GLU A 300 -43.71 8.10 17.24
CA GLU A 300 -44.96 8.73 16.83
C GLU A 300 -46.09 8.49 17.85
N SER A 301 -46.30 7.25 18.28
CA SER A 301 -47.29 6.91 19.30
C SER A 301 -47.05 7.64 20.63
N LYS A 302 -45.78 7.74 21.07
CA LYS A 302 -45.43 8.47 22.30
C LYS A 302 -45.65 9.97 22.16
N THR A 303 -45.34 10.53 20.99
CA THR A 303 -45.58 11.94 20.68
C THR A 303 -47.06 12.24 20.73
N HIS A 304 -47.90 11.44 20.06
CA HIS A 304 -49.36 11.58 20.08
C HIS A 304 -49.94 11.52 21.51
N ILE A 305 -49.55 10.53 22.31
CA ILE A 305 -49.98 10.44 23.72
C ILE A 305 -49.51 11.67 24.52
N GLY A 306 -48.31 12.17 24.25
CA GLY A 306 -47.78 13.39 24.85
C GLY A 306 -48.62 14.62 24.51
N GLU A 307 -48.95 14.80 23.23
CA GLU A 307 -49.78 15.89 22.72
C GLU A 307 -51.19 15.84 23.30
N GLU A 308 -51.85 14.68 23.32
CA GLU A 308 -53.18 14.52 23.94
C GLU A 308 -53.18 14.89 25.42
N ARG A 309 -52.13 14.47 26.15
CA ARG A 309 -51.98 14.79 27.58
C ARG A 309 -51.77 16.28 27.80
N ILE A 310 -50.96 16.94 26.98
CA ILE A 310 -50.74 18.38 27.05
C ILE A 310 -52.04 19.11 26.72
N GLY A 311 -52.72 18.75 25.63
CA GLY A 311 -54.00 19.33 25.23
C GLY A 311 -55.07 19.23 26.32
N SER A 312 -55.22 18.05 26.94
CA SER A 312 -56.16 17.83 28.05
C SER A 312 -55.85 18.72 29.26
N LYS A 313 -54.56 18.89 29.60
CA LYS A 313 -54.14 19.77 30.71
C LYS A 313 -54.37 21.24 30.39
N THR A 314 -54.09 21.66 29.16
CA THR A 314 -54.35 23.03 28.70
C THR A 314 -55.84 23.36 28.78
N GLN A 315 -56.69 22.50 28.23
CA GLN A 315 -58.14 22.67 28.27
C GLN A 315 -58.67 22.73 29.72
N HIS A 316 -58.16 21.88 30.61
CA HIS A 316 -58.52 21.93 32.03
C HIS A 316 -58.07 23.25 32.69
N GLY A 317 -56.87 23.74 32.36
CA GLY A 317 -56.36 25.02 32.82
C GLY A 317 -57.21 26.21 32.35
N GLU A 318 -57.61 26.21 31.07
CA GLU A 318 -58.51 27.20 30.48
C GLU A 318 -59.87 27.23 31.20
N GLN A 319 -60.48 26.06 31.40
CA GLN A 319 -61.75 25.95 32.16
C GLN A 319 -61.63 26.47 33.59
N LEU A 320 -60.51 26.20 34.26
CA LEU A 320 -60.28 26.69 35.62
C LEU A 320 -60.15 28.22 35.65
N ILE A 321 -59.47 28.82 34.67
CA ILE A 321 -59.35 30.27 34.53
C ILE A 321 -60.73 30.88 34.24
N GLU A 322 -61.51 30.29 33.33
CA GLU A 322 -62.85 30.75 32.99
C GLU A 322 -63.80 30.72 34.20
N ASN A 323 -63.79 29.62 34.96
CA ASN A 323 -64.59 29.50 36.18
C ASN A 323 -64.18 30.55 37.23
N LYS A 324 -62.88 30.78 37.43
CA LYS A 324 -62.40 31.82 38.35
C LYS A 324 -62.76 33.23 37.89
N ALA A 325 -62.72 33.50 36.58
CA ALA A 325 -63.14 34.78 36.02
C ALA A 325 -64.64 35.01 36.29
N ARG A 326 -65.47 33.99 36.07
CA ARG A 326 -66.91 34.03 36.36
C ARG A 326 -67.20 34.24 37.85
N ASP A 327 -66.48 33.55 38.74
CA ASP A 327 -66.60 33.75 40.19
C ASP A 327 -66.22 35.18 40.61
N ALA A 328 -65.17 35.75 39.98
CA ALA A 328 -64.77 37.12 40.21
C ALA A 328 -65.80 38.13 39.71
N GLU A 329 -66.39 37.91 38.53
CA GLU A 329 -67.49 38.73 37.99
C GLU A 329 -68.69 38.72 38.95
N LEU A 330 -69.13 37.55 39.40
CA LEU A 330 -70.23 37.43 40.38
C LEU A 330 -69.91 38.13 41.72
N CYS A 331 -68.66 38.09 42.16
CA CYS A 331 -68.21 38.79 43.35
C CYS A 331 -68.26 40.32 43.16
N ILE A 332 -67.81 40.81 42.01
CA ILE A 332 -67.89 42.23 41.64
C ILE A 332 -69.35 42.67 41.57
N GLU A 333 -70.21 41.93 40.86
CA GLU A 333 -71.65 42.23 40.76
C GLU A 333 -72.31 42.34 42.13
N ARG A 334 -72.06 41.37 43.02
CA ARG A 334 -72.59 41.39 44.40
C ARG A 334 -72.10 42.61 45.18
N THR A 335 -70.83 42.98 45.00
CA THR A 335 -70.24 44.16 45.65
C THR A 335 -70.88 45.44 45.14
N VAL A 336 -71.09 45.56 43.83
CA VAL A 336 -71.77 46.70 43.20
C VAL A 336 -73.22 46.79 43.66
N GLN A 337 -73.97 45.68 43.68
CA GLN A 337 -75.35 45.63 44.18
C GLN A 337 -75.43 46.07 45.65
N ASN A 338 -74.53 45.57 46.50
CA ASN A 338 -74.45 45.99 47.91
C ASN A 338 -74.12 47.48 48.04
N ALA A 339 -73.26 48.02 47.20
CA ALA A 339 -72.94 49.45 47.18
C ALA A 339 -74.15 50.30 46.74
N ILE A 340 -74.89 49.87 45.71
CA ILE A 340 -76.13 50.53 45.27
C ILE A 340 -77.18 50.53 46.39
N MET A 341 -77.37 49.39 47.06
CA MET A 341 -78.27 49.28 48.22
C MET A 341 -77.88 50.26 49.33
N ARG A 342 -76.59 50.32 49.69
CA ARG A 342 -76.09 51.28 50.67
C ARG A 342 -76.27 52.73 50.23
N MET A 343 -76.02 53.06 48.96
CA MET A 343 -76.25 54.40 48.42
C MET A 343 -77.72 54.80 48.50
N ASN A 344 -78.65 53.87 48.22
CA ASN A 344 -80.08 54.10 48.38
C ASN A 344 -80.46 54.28 49.86
N GLU A 345 -79.89 53.49 50.78
CA GLU A 345 -80.08 53.68 52.23
C GLU A 345 -79.54 55.04 52.70
N THR A 346 -78.34 55.45 52.29
CA THR A 346 -77.82 56.79 52.60
C THR A 346 -78.63 57.89 51.95
N SER A 347 -79.14 57.72 50.72
CA SER A 347 -80.02 58.69 50.07
C SER A 347 -81.36 58.82 50.78
N GLN A 348 -81.85 57.73 51.38
CA GLN A 348 -83.06 57.73 52.19
C GLN A 348 -82.82 58.36 53.58
N ILE A 349 -81.65 58.15 54.18
CA ILE A 349 -81.22 58.83 55.41
C ILE A 349 -80.97 60.33 55.16
N ASP A 350 -80.41 60.72 54.00
CA ASP A 350 -80.21 62.11 53.63
C ASP A 350 -81.53 62.79 53.20
N TYR A 351 -82.49 62.03 52.68
CA TYR A 351 -83.87 62.47 52.50
C TYR A 351 -84.56 62.70 53.85
N GLU A 352 -84.38 61.82 54.83
CA GLU A 352 -84.92 61.96 56.19
C GLU A 352 -84.22 63.05 57.01
N ARG A 353 -82.90 63.24 56.85
CA ARG A 353 -82.15 64.37 57.43
C ARG A 353 -82.44 65.69 56.72
N GLY A 354 -82.76 65.67 55.43
CA GLY A 354 -83.23 66.83 54.68
C GLY A 354 -84.64 67.30 55.05
N VAL A 355 -85.45 66.45 55.69
CA VAL A 355 -86.78 66.81 56.22
C VAL A 355 -86.70 67.33 57.68
N ALA A 356 -85.62 67.02 58.41
CA ALA A 356 -85.47 67.36 59.82
C ALA A 356 -84.63 68.63 60.12
N ASP A 357 -83.96 69.24 59.12
CA ASP A 357 -83.04 70.34 59.38
C ASP A 357 -83.30 71.57 58.47
N ARG A 358 -84.05 72.53 59.05
CA ARG A 358 -84.13 73.98 58.74
C ARG A 358 -84.90 74.40 57.48
N PHE A 359 -86.01 75.16 57.49
CA PHE A 359 -86.46 76.25 58.39
C PHE A 359 -85.35 76.93 59.20
N HIS A 360 -84.39 77.57 58.54
CA HIS A 360 -84.07 78.99 58.76
C HIS A 360 -82.80 79.44 58.03
N ARG A 361 -82.99 80.56 57.30
CA ARG A 361 -82.07 81.65 56.98
C ARG A 361 -81.00 81.45 55.89
N GLN A 362 -81.32 82.02 54.73
CA GLN A 362 -80.79 83.27 54.15
C GLN A 362 -79.27 83.47 53.91
N PRO A 363 -78.92 84.29 52.91
CA PRO A 363 -77.79 84.05 51.99
C PRO A 363 -76.68 85.09 52.13
N SER A 364 -75.45 84.74 51.73
CA SER A 364 -74.48 85.73 51.25
C SER A 364 -73.16 85.13 50.76
N SER A 365 -72.66 85.72 49.67
CA SER A 365 -71.25 86.04 49.34
C SER A 365 -70.32 84.86 49.00
N LEU A 366 -69.88 84.73 47.74
CA LEU A 366 -68.74 85.40 47.07
C LEU A 366 -67.41 84.66 47.29
N ASP A 367 -66.68 84.60 46.17
CA ASP A 367 -65.26 84.37 45.99
C ASP A 367 -64.71 82.95 45.71
N THR A 368 -64.12 82.91 44.50
CA THR A 368 -63.16 82.00 43.87
C THR A 368 -61.80 82.00 44.64
N PRO A 369 -60.74 81.18 44.35
CA PRO A 369 -60.41 80.42 43.12
C PRO A 369 -59.75 79.01 43.33
N ARG A 370 -59.38 78.36 42.20
CA ARG A 370 -58.30 77.37 41.86
C ARG A 370 -57.13 77.14 42.88
N PRO A 371 -56.14 76.20 42.67
CA PRO A 371 -55.94 75.04 41.76
C PRO A 371 -55.27 73.79 42.46
N PHE A 372 -54.72 72.84 41.66
CA PHE A 372 -53.74 71.75 41.99
C PHE A 372 -54.26 70.51 42.77
N ASN A 373 -54.17 69.26 42.27
CA ASN A 373 -53.06 68.34 41.90
C ASN A 373 -52.51 67.48 43.05
N SER A 374 -52.15 66.24 42.69
CA SER A 374 -51.52 65.13 43.46
C SER A 374 -52.48 64.30 44.32
N GLU A 375 -52.44 62.97 44.39
CA GLU A 375 -51.51 61.94 43.90
C GLU A 375 -52.12 60.53 44.12
N CYS A 376 -51.57 59.52 43.44
CA CYS A 376 -51.66 58.07 43.72
C CYS A 376 -53.04 57.37 43.61
N GLY A 377 -53.24 56.33 42.82
CA GLY A 377 -52.35 55.56 41.97
C GLY A 377 -53.13 54.36 41.43
N ILE A 378 -53.13 54.17 40.10
CA ILE A 378 -53.46 52.88 39.49
C ILE A 378 -52.29 52.58 38.56
N SER A 379 -51.50 51.61 38.98
CA SER A 379 -50.31 51.13 38.29
C SER A 379 -50.66 49.88 37.47
N VAL A 380 -49.93 49.72 36.37
CA VAL A 380 -49.71 48.51 35.57
C VAL A 380 -50.75 48.16 34.50
N VAL A 381 -50.65 48.84 33.35
CA VAL A 381 -50.73 48.17 32.04
C VAL A 381 -49.37 48.38 31.37
N ALA A 382 -48.44 47.46 31.65
CA ALA A 382 -47.15 47.36 30.99
C ALA A 382 -46.90 45.92 30.55
N ALA A 383 -46.82 45.76 29.23
CA ALA A 383 -45.96 44.86 28.47
C ALA A 383 -45.76 43.42 28.97
N ILE A 384 -46.25 42.46 28.17
CA ILE A 384 -45.39 41.41 27.60
C ILE A 384 -45.78 41.22 26.12
N TYR A 385 -45.06 41.95 25.25
CA TYR A 385 -44.81 41.54 23.88
C TYR A 385 -43.44 40.84 23.93
N LEU A 386 -43.42 39.51 23.95
CA LEU A 386 -42.19 38.71 23.80
C LEU A 386 -42.43 37.58 22.79
N HIS A 387 -41.67 37.67 21.70
CA HIS A 387 -41.26 36.63 20.77
C HIS A 387 -42.25 35.51 20.37
N ARG A 388 -42.89 35.72 19.22
CA ARG A 388 -43.05 34.64 18.23
C ARG A 388 -41.90 34.71 17.23
N GLN A 389 -40.86 33.90 17.44
CA GLN A 389 -40.10 33.33 16.33
C GLN A 389 -40.61 31.89 16.12
N PRO A 390 -40.92 31.47 14.90
CA PRO A 390 -40.88 30.06 14.56
C PRO A 390 -39.44 29.69 14.17
N MET A 391 -38.80 28.89 15.01
CA MET A 391 -37.68 28.02 14.65
C MET A 391 -38.18 26.59 14.88
N GLY A 392 -38.20 25.80 13.80
CA GLY A 392 -38.73 24.45 13.73
C GLY A 392 -39.32 24.20 12.36
#